data_AF-A0A060CPV2-F1
#
_entry.id   AF-A0A060CPV2-F1
#
_cell.length_a   1.000
_cell.length_b   1.000
_cell.length_c   1.000
_cell.angle_alpha   90.00
_cell.angle_beta   90.00
_cell.angle_gamma   90.00
#
_symmetry.space_group_name_H-M   'P 1'
#
loop_
_entity.id
_entity.type
_entity.pdbx_description
1 polymer ?
#
loop_
_entity_poly.entity_id
_entity_poly.type
_entity_poly.pdbx_seq_one_letter_code
_entity_poly.pdbx_strand_id
1 'polypeptide(L)'
;MHDVLALGAEDYEGGTPDTFNMAVMGLRLAQRANGVSKLHGDVSRHMFGALWPDFDADEVPITSITNGVHPATWTDPQLRALAASRLGTDDATACDWTSDAVSDAELWELRGRLRGQLVADARTRMTAAWEEQNPGAPAPPWYRELLSPEVLTIGFAR
;
A
#
# COMPACT_ATOMS: atom_id res chain seq x y z
N MET A 1 23.97 -28.03 -12.31
CA MET A 1 22.81 -27.39 -12.98
C MET A 1 21.52 -28.13 -12.66
N HIS A 2 21.48 -29.47 -12.73
CA HIS A 2 20.31 -30.26 -12.34
C HIS A 2 19.90 -30.07 -10.86
N ASP A 3 20.88 -29.95 -9.96
CA ASP A 3 20.62 -29.78 -8.51
C ASP A 3 19.88 -28.47 -8.16
N VAL A 4 20.00 -27.43 -8.98
CA VAL A 4 19.32 -26.14 -8.75
C VAL A 4 17.86 -26.21 -9.22
N LEU A 5 17.60 -26.95 -10.30
CA LEU A 5 16.24 -27.11 -10.84
C LEU A 5 15.35 -27.94 -9.90
N ALA A 6 15.93 -28.91 -9.18
CA ALA A 6 15.21 -29.70 -8.19
C ALA A 6 14.62 -28.82 -7.07
N LEU A 7 15.26 -27.70 -6.73
CA LEU A 7 14.76 -26.81 -5.68
C LEU A 7 13.42 -26.17 -6.03
N GLY A 8 13.11 -25.95 -7.31
CA GLY A 8 11.81 -25.40 -7.73
C GLY A 8 10.81 -26.44 -8.21
N ALA A 9 11.14 -27.72 -8.17
CA ALA A 9 10.22 -28.77 -8.59
C ALA A 9 9.07 -28.91 -7.58
N GLU A 10 7.83 -29.05 -8.08
CA GLU A 10 6.66 -29.35 -7.28
C GLU A 10 6.51 -30.87 -7.05
N ASP A 11 7.50 -31.47 -6.38
CA ASP A 11 7.59 -32.91 -6.08
C ASP A 11 6.90 -33.33 -4.77
N TYR A 12 6.03 -32.48 -4.23
CA TYR A 12 5.23 -32.71 -3.02
C TYR A 12 3.79 -33.15 -3.34
N GLU A 13 3.05 -33.59 -2.33
CA GLU A 13 1.64 -34.02 -2.50
C GLU A 13 0.77 -32.87 -3.01
N GLY A 14 0.07 -33.09 -4.13
CA GLY A 14 -0.74 -32.07 -4.80
C GLY A 14 0.05 -31.11 -5.71
N GLY A 15 1.38 -31.27 -5.82
CA GLY A 15 2.21 -30.53 -6.77
C GLY A 15 2.00 -30.97 -8.23
N THR A 16 2.45 -30.14 -9.17
CA THR A 16 2.37 -30.41 -10.62
C THR A 16 3.73 -30.91 -11.14
N PRO A 17 3.85 -32.20 -11.55
CA PRO A 17 5.08 -32.72 -12.14
C PRO A 17 5.58 -31.87 -13.32
N ASP A 18 6.89 -31.82 -13.52
CA ASP A 18 7.58 -31.05 -14.57
C ASP A 18 7.35 -29.52 -14.54
N THR A 19 6.69 -28.99 -13.51
CA THR A 19 6.54 -27.55 -13.28
C THR A 19 7.65 -27.03 -12.38
N PHE A 20 8.21 -25.88 -12.77
CA PHE A 20 9.18 -25.15 -11.96
C PHE A 20 8.53 -23.94 -11.29
N ASN A 21 8.41 -23.98 -9.97
CA ASN A 21 7.77 -22.95 -9.16
C ASN A 21 8.82 -22.12 -8.40
N MET A 22 8.91 -20.84 -8.76
CA MET A 22 9.84 -19.90 -8.12
C MET A 22 9.56 -19.69 -6.63
N ALA A 23 8.30 -19.78 -6.20
CA ALA A 23 7.96 -19.65 -4.79
C ALA A 23 8.45 -20.87 -3.99
N VAL A 24 8.31 -22.08 -4.52
CA VAL A 24 8.83 -23.32 -3.89
C VAL A 24 10.34 -23.27 -3.77
N MET A 25 11.05 -22.88 -4.84
CA MET A 25 12.50 -22.67 -4.80
C MET A 25 12.88 -21.64 -3.74
N GLY A 26 12.17 -20.50 -3.70
CA GLY A 26 12.40 -19.44 -2.72
C GLY A 26 12.21 -19.92 -1.29
N LEU A 27 11.15 -20.68 -1.01
CA LEU A 27 10.86 -21.23 0.33
C LEU A 27 11.91 -22.25 0.78
N ARG A 28 12.40 -23.10 -0.13
CA ARG A 28 13.45 -24.09 0.18
C ARG A 28 14.83 -23.46 0.41
N LEU A 29 15.12 -22.36 -0.27
CA LEU A 29 16.40 -21.65 -0.16
C LEU A 29 16.43 -20.61 0.96
N ALA A 30 15.28 -20.05 1.34
CA ALA A 30 15.20 -19.01 2.35
C ALA A 30 15.29 -19.59 3.76
N GLN A 31 16.06 -18.92 4.63
CA GLN A 31 16.05 -19.24 6.06
C GLN A 31 14.74 -18.83 6.74
N ARG A 32 14.04 -17.82 6.19
CA ARG A 32 12.81 -17.25 6.74
C ARG A 32 11.89 -16.84 5.60
N ALA A 33 10.60 -17.04 5.80
CA ALA A 33 9.54 -16.62 4.88
C ALA A 33 8.44 -15.89 5.65
N ASN A 34 7.84 -14.87 5.02
CA ASN A 34 6.74 -14.13 5.64
C ASN A 34 5.70 -13.69 4.62
N GLY A 35 4.43 -13.74 5.02
CA GLY A 35 3.38 -12.94 4.42
C GLY A 35 3.53 -11.45 4.78
N VAL A 36 2.83 -10.60 4.03
CA VAL A 36 2.82 -9.13 4.20
C VAL A 36 1.63 -8.62 5.04
N SER A 37 0.84 -9.54 5.58
CA SER A 37 -0.25 -9.31 6.54
C SER A 37 -0.50 -10.60 7.31
N LYS A 38 -1.20 -10.53 8.45
CA LYS A 38 -1.54 -11.72 9.25
C LYS A 38 -2.28 -12.77 8.40
N LEU A 39 -3.35 -12.34 7.72
CA LEU A 39 -4.12 -13.21 6.84
C LEU A 39 -3.29 -13.78 5.69
N HIS A 40 -2.38 -12.98 5.11
CA HIS A 40 -1.50 -13.49 4.05
C HIS A 40 -0.51 -14.53 4.58
N GLY A 41 0.01 -14.37 5.80
CA GLY A 41 0.80 -15.41 6.47
C GLY A 41 -0.02 -16.69 6.64
N ASP A 42 -1.24 -16.57 7.16
CA ASP A 42 -2.15 -17.70 7.37
C ASP A 42 -2.47 -18.43 6.06
N VAL A 43 -2.86 -17.70 5.01
CA VAL A 43 -3.13 -18.27 3.69
C VAL A 43 -1.89 -18.93 3.10
N SER A 44 -0.71 -18.30 3.24
CA SER A 44 0.54 -18.86 2.74
C SER A 44 0.92 -20.18 3.42
N ARG A 45 0.71 -20.28 4.74
CA ARG A 45 0.94 -21.54 5.49
C ARG A 45 0.07 -22.69 4.96
N HIS A 46 -1.20 -22.43 4.67
CA HIS A 46 -2.09 -23.44 4.08
C HIS A 46 -1.71 -23.76 2.63
N MET A 47 -1.38 -22.74 1.83
CA MET A 47 -1.06 -22.90 0.41
C MET A 47 0.23 -23.68 0.17
N PHE A 48 1.23 -23.53 1.04
CA PHE A 48 2.54 -24.17 0.91
C PHE A 48 2.80 -25.27 1.94
N GLY A 49 1.79 -25.66 2.73
CA GLY A 49 1.93 -26.64 3.82
C GLY A 49 2.49 -27.99 3.36
N ALA A 50 2.21 -28.40 2.12
CA ALA A 50 2.74 -29.63 1.54
C ALA A 50 4.28 -29.70 1.46
N LEU A 51 4.98 -28.56 1.57
CA LEU A 51 6.45 -28.53 1.69
C LEU A 51 6.94 -28.96 3.09
N TRP A 52 6.06 -29.02 4.08
CA TRP A 52 6.30 -29.44 5.46
C TRP A 52 5.22 -30.46 5.89
N PRO A 53 5.25 -31.69 5.36
CA PRO A 53 4.16 -32.66 5.52
C PRO A 53 3.91 -33.10 6.98
N ASP A 54 4.93 -33.00 7.84
CA ASP A 54 4.84 -33.37 9.26
C ASP A 54 4.42 -32.21 10.18
N PHE A 55 4.08 -31.05 9.61
CA PHE A 55 3.74 -29.84 10.35
C PHE A 55 2.26 -29.53 10.20
N ASP A 56 1.59 -29.23 11.31
CA ASP A 56 0.29 -28.60 11.23
C ASP A 56 0.41 -27.21 10.60
N ALA A 57 -0.68 -26.72 9.99
CA ALA A 57 -0.62 -25.47 9.22
C ALA A 57 -0.08 -24.30 10.05
N ASP A 58 -0.35 -24.22 11.36
CA ASP A 58 0.15 -23.19 12.28
C ASP A 58 1.62 -23.37 12.70
N GLU A 59 2.21 -24.54 12.47
CA GLU A 59 3.62 -24.81 12.71
C GLU A 59 4.50 -24.55 11.48
N VAL A 60 3.91 -24.52 10.27
CA VAL A 60 4.61 -24.20 9.02
C VAL A 60 5.43 -22.89 9.19
N PRO A 61 6.75 -22.88 8.88
CA PRO A 61 7.67 -21.78 9.22
C PRO A 61 7.54 -20.55 8.29
N ILE A 62 6.31 -20.16 7.96
CA ILE A 62 5.95 -18.94 7.26
C ILE A 62 5.24 -18.02 8.25
N THR A 63 5.89 -16.90 8.60
CA THR A 63 5.33 -15.91 9.52
C THR A 63 4.58 -14.79 8.76
N SER A 64 4.28 -13.68 9.43
CA SER A 64 3.79 -12.46 8.79
C SER A 64 4.48 -11.23 9.35
N ILE A 65 4.89 -10.33 8.46
CA ILE A 65 5.31 -8.98 8.80
C ILE A 65 4.34 -8.04 8.09
N THR A 66 3.40 -7.46 8.84
CA THR A 66 2.40 -6.56 8.25
C THR A 66 3.09 -5.33 7.66
N ASN A 67 2.80 -5.04 6.39
CA ASN A 67 3.34 -3.85 5.74
C ASN A 67 2.95 -2.57 6.47
N GLY A 68 3.87 -1.62 6.49
CA GLY A 68 3.64 -0.25 6.96
C GLY A 68 4.03 0.76 5.89
N VAL A 69 3.71 2.02 6.14
CA VAL A 69 4.15 3.16 5.34
C VAL A 69 5.00 4.09 6.21
N HIS A 70 5.93 4.83 5.59
CA HIS A 70 6.76 5.78 6.30
C HIS A 70 5.97 7.04 6.67
N PRO A 71 5.67 7.32 7.96
CA PRO A 71 4.72 8.36 8.33
C PRO A 71 5.11 9.76 7.86
N ALA A 72 6.40 10.11 7.93
CA ALA A 72 6.86 11.44 7.52
C ALA A 72 6.75 11.68 6.01
N THR A 73 6.70 10.62 5.18
CA THR A 73 6.45 10.73 3.74
C THR A 73 4.95 10.79 3.42
N TRP A 74 4.13 10.06 4.17
CA TRP A 74 2.71 9.87 3.89
C TRP A 74 1.77 10.85 4.62
N THR A 75 2.30 11.67 5.52
CA THR A 75 1.54 12.66 6.27
C THR A 75 1.85 14.06 5.75
N ASP A 76 0.82 14.81 5.33
CA ASP A 76 0.99 16.19 4.87
C ASP A 76 1.60 17.07 5.97
N PRO A 77 2.57 17.94 5.66
CA PRO A 77 3.19 18.84 6.63
C PRO A 77 2.18 19.72 7.40
N GLN A 78 1.05 20.07 6.79
CA GLN A 78 0.01 20.89 7.42
C GLN A 78 -0.74 20.10 8.50
N LEU A 79 -0.90 18.78 8.35
CA LEU A 79 -1.47 17.92 9.39
C LEU A 79 -0.47 17.71 10.54
N ARG A 80 0.81 17.55 10.22
CA ARG A 80 1.89 17.46 11.23
C ARG A 80 2.01 18.76 12.04
N ALA A 81 1.87 19.91 11.41
CA ALA A 81 1.87 21.20 12.10
C ALA A 81 0.65 21.35 13.05
N LEU A 82 -0.53 20.90 12.62
CA LEU A 82 -1.70 20.87 13.49
C LEU A 82 -1.47 19.94 14.69
N ALA A 83 -0.98 18.72 14.46
CA ALA A 83 -0.60 17.77 15.50
C ALA A 83 0.40 18.38 16.50
N ALA A 84 1.47 19.01 16.01
CA ALA A 84 2.47 19.61 16.88
C ALA A 84 1.89 20.73 17.75
N SER A 85 1.02 21.57 17.17
CA SER A 85 0.44 22.71 17.88
C SER A 85 -0.67 22.33 18.88
N ARG A 86 -1.44 21.27 18.60
CA ARG A 86 -2.60 20.88 19.42
C ARG A 86 -2.35 19.67 20.31
N LEU A 87 -1.53 18.73 19.86
CA LEU A 87 -1.30 17.42 20.49
C LEU A 87 0.14 17.23 20.97
N GLY A 88 1.01 18.23 20.79
CA GLY A 88 2.35 18.28 21.38
C GLY A 88 3.40 17.41 20.68
N THR A 89 3.08 16.81 19.53
CA THR A 89 4.02 16.04 18.71
C THR A 89 3.71 16.22 17.23
N ASP A 90 4.72 16.25 16.38
CA ASP A 90 4.57 16.27 14.92
C ASP A 90 4.51 14.87 14.30
N ASP A 91 4.65 13.83 15.13
CA ASP A 91 4.36 12.44 14.79
C ASP A 91 2.85 12.19 14.88
N ALA A 92 2.19 12.31 13.73
CA ALA A 92 0.75 12.08 13.61
C ALA A 92 0.32 10.64 13.98
N THR A 93 1.23 9.66 14.03
CA THR A 93 0.91 8.28 14.42
C THR A 93 0.88 8.06 15.93
N ALA A 94 1.53 8.96 16.68
CA ALA A 94 1.51 8.97 18.14
C ALA A 94 0.40 9.85 18.73
N CYS A 95 -0.36 10.55 17.88
CA CYS A 95 -1.38 11.50 18.27
C CYS A 95 -2.71 10.83 18.66
N ASP A 96 -3.30 11.31 19.75
CA ASP A 96 -4.71 11.04 20.06
C ASP A 96 -5.62 12.04 19.33
N TRP A 97 -6.00 11.69 18.10
CA TRP A 97 -6.91 12.48 17.28
C TRP A 97 -8.37 12.50 17.76
N THR A 98 -8.69 11.74 18.82
CA THR A 98 -10.02 11.76 19.46
C THR A 98 -10.08 12.72 20.65
N SER A 99 -8.96 13.33 21.01
CA SER A 99 -8.87 14.36 22.04
C SER A 99 -9.62 15.64 21.65
N ASP A 100 -10.25 16.29 22.64
CA ASP A 100 -10.90 17.60 22.50
C ASP A 100 -9.91 18.74 22.16
N ALA A 101 -8.60 18.47 22.16
CA ALA A 101 -7.57 19.45 21.82
C ALA A 101 -7.59 19.88 20.34
N VAL A 102 -8.22 19.09 19.45
CA VAL A 102 -8.45 19.44 18.05
C VAL A 102 -9.94 19.41 17.79
N SER A 103 -10.53 20.53 17.38
CA SER A 103 -11.95 20.57 17.04
C SER A 103 -12.24 19.95 15.67
N ASP A 104 -13.45 19.41 15.51
CA ASP A 104 -13.95 18.93 14.21
C ASP A 104 -13.86 20.01 13.12
N ALA A 105 -14.08 21.28 13.48
CA ALA A 105 -14.00 22.41 12.56
C ALA A 105 -12.58 22.60 12.02
N GLU A 106 -11.55 22.50 12.87
CA GLU A 106 -10.14 22.60 12.45
C GLU A 106 -9.72 21.45 11.54
N LEU A 107 -10.13 20.21 11.88
CA LEU A 107 -9.89 19.05 11.03
C LEU A 107 -10.59 19.19 9.67
N TRP A 108 -11.84 19.67 9.68
CA TRP A 108 -12.61 19.87 8.47
C TRP A 108 -12.01 20.96 7.57
N GLU A 109 -11.60 22.08 8.14
CA GLU A 109 -10.94 23.17 7.41
C GLU A 109 -9.62 22.70 6.78
N LEU A 110 -8.76 22.01 7.54
CA LEU A 110 -7.53 21.40 7.04
C LEU A 110 -7.83 20.42 5.90
N ARG A 111 -8.81 19.52 6.08
CA ARG A 111 -9.23 18.58 5.05
C ARG A 111 -9.74 19.27 3.79
N GLY A 112 -10.50 20.36 3.94
CA GLY A 112 -10.97 21.19 2.83
C GLY A 112 -9.83 21.79 2.03
N ARG A 113 -8.82 22.36 2.71
CA ARG A 113 -7.61 22.88 2.07
C ARG A 113 -6.81 21.80 1.33
N LEU A 114 -6.61 20.63 1.95
CA LEU A 114 -5.90 19.50 1.30
C LEU A 114 -6.65 18.99 0.06
N ARG A 115 -7.99 18.97 0.10
CA ARG A 115 -8.80 18.62 -1.07
C ARG A 115 -8.69 19.67 -2.18
N GLY A 116 -8.66 20.95 -1.83
CA GLY A 116 -8.39 22.03 -2.78
C GLY A 116 -7.04 21.86 -3.48
N GLN A 117 -5.99 21.49 -2.73
CA GLN A 117 -4.66 21.19 -3.28
C GLN A 117 -4.69 19.98 -4.23
N LEU A 118 -5.37 18.90 -3.85
CA LEU A 118 -5.56 17.72 -4.72
C LEU A 118 -6.25 18.10 -6.05
N VAL A 119 -7.34 18.88 -5.99
CA VAL A 119 -8.07 19.31 -7.18
C VAL A 119 -7.18 20.15 -8.09
N ALA A 120 -6.44 21.11 -7.52
CA ALA A 120 -5.52 21.93 -8.30
C ALA A 120 -4.41 21.09 -8.95
N ASP A 121 -3.81 20.16 -8.21
CA ASP A 121 -2.77 19.27 -8.72
C ASP A 121 -3.29 18.35 -9.83
N ALA A 122 -4.49 17.78 -9.67
CA ALA A 122 -5.13 16.97 -10.69
C ALA A 122 -5.35 17.73 -12.00
N ARG A 123 -5.83 18.98 -11.93
CA ARG A 123 -6.03 19.86 -13.11
C ARG A 123 -4.71 20.14 -13.82
N THR A 124 -3.66 20.46 -13.05
CA THR A 124 -2.32 20.70 -13.59
C THR A 124 -1.75 19.46 -14.27
N ARG A 125 -1.81 18.30 -13.62
CA ARG A 125 -1.29 17.04 -14.17
C ARG A 125 -2.05 16.58 -15.40
N MET A 126 -3.37 16.74 -15.42
CA MET A 126 -4.17 16.40 -16.59
C MET A 126 -3.81 17.27 -17.79
N THR A 127 -3.58 18.56 -17.56
CA THR A 127 -3.12 19.51 -18.59
C THR A 127 -1.74 19.13 -19.12
N ALA A 128 -0.78 18.87 -18.22
CA ALA A 128 0.58 18.49 -18.61
C ALA A 128 0.60 17.16 -19.40
N ALA A 129 -0.17 16.16 -18.96
CA ALA A 129 -0.28 14.88 -19.66
C ALA A 129 -0.89 15.03 -21.06
N TRP A 130 -1.85 15.95 -21.23
CA TRP A 130 -2.42 16.25 -22.54
C TRP A 130 -1.40 16.89 -23.47
N GLU A 131 -0.65 17.88 -22.99
CA GLU A 131 0.35 18.59 -23.77
C GLU A 131 1.47 17.66 -24.25
N GLU A 132 1.89 16.70 -23.41
CA GLU A 132 2.84 15.66 -23.77
C GLU A 132 2.33 14.76 -24.91
N GLN A 133 1.04 14.41 -24.87
CA GLN A 133 0.41 13.53 -25.86
C GLN A 133 -0.02 14.26 -27.14
N ASN A 134 -0.28 15.57 -27.07
CA ASN A 134 -0.83 16.37 -28.17
C ASN A 134 -0.02 17.66 -28.39
N PRO A 135 1.24 17.56 -28.87
CA PRO A 135 2.09 18.72 -29.07
C PRO A 135 1.44 19.78 -29.98
N GLY A 136 1.35 21.02 -29.48
CA GLY A 136 0.81 22.17 -30.23
C GLY A 136 -0.72 22.30 -30.20
N ALA A 137 -1.45 21.37 -29.59
CA ALA A 137 -2.90 21.50 -29.38
C ALA A 137 -3.19 22.03 -27.97
N PRO A 138 -4.04 23.07 -27.81
CA PRO A 138 -4.42 23.54 -26.48
C PRO A 138 -5.21 22.46 -25.72
N ALA A 139 -4.98 22.37 -24.41
CA ALA A 139 -5.76 21.48 -23.56
C ALA A 139 -7.25 21.88 -23.56
N PRO A 140 -8.18 20.92 -23.45
CA PRO A 140 -9.60 21.21 -23.37
C PRO A 140 -9.93 22.18 -22.23
N PRO A 141 -10.70 23.26 -22.46
CA PRO A 141 -10.97 24.28 -21.43
C PRO A 141 -11.58 23.72 -20.14
N TRP A 142 -12.40 22.66 -20.26
CA TRP A 142 -13.06 22.01 -19.13
C TRP A 142 -12.10 21.32 -18.16
N TYR A 143 -10.83 21.09 -18.53
CA TYR A 143 -9.82 20.58 -17.60
C TYR A 143 -9.63 21.51 -16.40
N ARG A 144 -9.88 22.81 -16.56
CA ARG A 144 -9.83 23.79 -15.46
C ARG A 144 -10.97 23.62 -14.45
N GLU A 145 -12.00 22.88 -14.83
CA GLU A 145 -13.19 22.58 -14.03
C GLU A 145 -13.20 21.11 -13.55
N LEU A 146 -12.16 20.33 -13.88
CA LEU A 146 -12.02 18.94 -13.47
C LEU A 146 -11.98 18.83 -11.94
N LEU A 147 -12.86 17.98 -11.38
CA LEU A 147 -13.10 17.81 -9.94
C LEU A 147 -13.57 19.10 -9.23
N SER A 148 -14.22 18.95 -8.08
CA SER A 148 -14.62 20.08 -7.24
C SER A 148 -14.22 19.81 -5.79
N PRO A 149 -13.63 20.80 -5.09
CA PRO A 149 -13.32 20.67 -3.67
C PRO A 149 -14.59 20.61 -2.82
N GLU A 150 -15.74 21.06 -3.32
CA GLU A 150 -16.99 21.07 -2.57
C GLU A 150 -17.83 19.79 -2.77
N VAL A 151 -17.36 18.88 -3.63
CA VAL A 151 -18.07 17.63 -3.96
C VAL A 151 -17.32 16.43 -3.41
N LEU A 152 -18.06 15.45 -2.90
CA LEU A 152 -17.48 14.17 -2.50
C LEU A 152 -16.81 13.50 -3.70
N THR A 153 -15.49 13.41 -3.64
CA THR A 153 -14.69 12.68 -4.62
C THR A 153 -14.34 11.31 -4.05
N ILE A 154 -14.69 10.24 -4.78
CA ILE A 154 -14.31 8.87 -4.45
C ILE A 154 -13.27 8.42 -5.49
N GLY A 155 -12.04 8.19 -5.04
CA GLY A 155 -10.94 7.73 -5.88
C GLY A 155 -10.61 6.27 -5.61
N PHE A 156 -10.30 5.52 -6.67
CA PHE A 156 -9.75 4.18 -6.59
C PHE A 156 -8.29 4.23 -7.07
N ALA A 157 -7.35 4.01 -6.15
CA ALA A 157 -5.93 3.85 -6.45
C ALA A 157 -5.48 2.48 -5.92
N ARG A 158 -4.63 1.80 -6.68
CA ARG A 158 -4.08 0.48 -6.36
C ARG A 158 -2.59 0.46 -6.66
#